data_AF-A0A955I4F6-F1
#
_entry.id   AF-A0A955I4F6-F1
#
_cell.length_a   1.000
_cell.length_b   1.000
_cell.length_c   1.000
_cell.angle_alpha   90.00
_cell.angle_beta   90.00
_cell.angle_gamma   90.00
#
_symmetry.space_group_name_H-M   'P 1'
#
loop_
_entity.id
_entity.type
_entity.pdbx_description
1 polymer ?
#
loop_
_entity_poly.entity_id
_entity_poly.type
_entity_poly.pdbx_seq_one_letter_code
_entity_poly.pdbx_strand_id
1 'polypeptide(L)' 'MTLPQIQKIWYETNIDGVSIISWSTYFITSCVWLLYGIFHKNIPIIFTNFLWILANGMIVMGILVHGS' A
#
# COMPACT_ATOMS: atom_id res chain seq x y z
N MET A 1 -0.18 11.20 3.02
CA MET A 1 1.22 11.00 2.57
C MET A 1 1.34 9.93 1.47
N THR A 2 0.42 8.97 1.38
CA THR A 2 0.42 7.91 0.35
C THR A 2 -0.05 8.34 -1.04
N LEU A 3 -1.02 9.26 -1.15
CA LEU A 3 -1.48 9.75 -2.46
C LEU A 3 -0.37 10.42 -3.29
N PRO A 4 0.41 11.37 -2.74
CA PRO A 4 1.55 11.96 -3.46
C PRO A 4 2.58 10.92 -3.88
N GLN A 5 2.77 9.87 -3.07
CA GLN A 5 3.70 8.78 -3.39
C GLN A 5 3.24 7.96 -4.59
N ILE A 6 1.94 7.66 -4.68
CA ILE A 6 1.35 6.97 -5.84
C ILE A 6 1.57 7.83 -7.09
N GLN A 7 1.23 9.12 -7.05
CA GLN A 7 1.43 10.00 -8.20
C GLN A 7 2.91 10.07 -8.61
N LYS A 8 3.82 10.18 -7.65
CA LYS A 8 5.26 10.18 -7.92
C LYS A 8 5.71 8.91 -8.65
N ILE A 9 5.31 7.72 -8.18
CA ILE A 9 5.74 6.45 -8.81
C ILE A 9 5.19 6.30 -10.24
N TRP A 10 3.98 6.79 -10.51
CA TRP A 10 3.31 6.59 -11.81
C TRP A 10 3.59 7.72 -12.82
N TYR A 11 4.02 8.90 -12.38
CA TYR A 11 4.27 10.06 -13.27
C TYR A 11 5.73 10.52 -13.27
N GLU A 12 6.50 10.31 -12.20
CA GLU A 12 7.90 10.68 -12.15
C GLU A 12 8.78 9.46 -12.43
N THR A 13 9.77 9.62 -13.30
CA THR A 13 10.74 8.57 -13.66
C THR A 13 11.66 8.19 -12.49
N ASN A 14 11.76 9.05 -11.47
CA ASN A 14 12.72 8.87 -10.39
C ASN A 14 12.06 8.35 -9.10
N ILE A 15 12.23 7.05 -8.88
CA ILE A 15 11.74 6.30 -7.73
C ILE A 15 12.83 6.09 -6.67
N ASP A 16 13.97 6.79 -6.80
CA ASP A 16 15.10 6.66 -5.89
C ASP A 16 14.68 6.97 -4.45
N GLY A 17 15.06 6.06 -3.54
CA GLY A 17 14.76 6.14 -2.11
C GLY A 17 13.46 5.47 -1.67
N VAL A 18 12.66 4.92 -2.58
CA VAL A 18 11.42 4.21 -2.23
C VAL A 18 11.70 2.71 -2.03
N SER A 19 11.70 2.26 -0.78
CA SER A 19 11.95 0.85 -0.45
C SER A 19 10.72 -0.02 -0.72
N ILE A 20 10.81 -0.90 -1.73
CA ILE A 20 9.78 -1.91 -2.01
C ILE A 20 9.51 -2.83 -0.82
N ILE A 21 10.54 -3.13 -0.03
CA ILE A 21 10.43 -3.96 1.17
C ILE A 21 9.50 -3.27 2.18
N SER A 22 9.71 -1.98 2.43
CA SER A 22 8.87 -1.21 3.36
C SER A 22 7.40 -1.19 2.94
N TRP A 23 7.13 -0.92 1.66
CA TRP A 23 5.75 -0.90 1.14
C TRP A 23 5.10 -2.27 1.12
N SER A 24 5.88 -3.33 0.88
CA SER A 24 5.40 -4.71 0.98
C SER A 24 5.08 -5.10 2.42
N THR A 25 5.90 -4.68 3.39
CA THR A 25 5.60 -4.88 4.83
C THR A 25 4.32 -4.16 5.24
N TYR A 26 4.10 -2.92 4.77
CA TYR A 26 2.84 -2.20 5.03
C TYR A 26 1.64 -2.90 4.40
N PHE A 27 1.77 -3.39 3.17
CA PHE A 27 0.72 -4.16 2.50
C PHE A 27 0.35 -5.42 3.29
N ILE A 28 1.33 -6.23 3.69
CA ILE A 28 1.11 -7.44 4.50
C ILE A 28 0.46 -7.08 5.84
N THR A 29 0.93 -6.02 6.50
CA THR A 29 0.38 -5.56 7.77
C THR A 29 -1.08 -5.15 7.64
N SER A 30 -1.44 -4.42 6.58
CA SER A 30 -2.85 -4.06 6.31
C SER A 30 -3.72 -5.28 6.03
N CYS A 31 -3.21 -6.32 5.37
CA CYS A 31 -3.91 -7.60 5.21
C CYS A 31 -4.19 -8.27 6.56
N VAL A 32 -3.22 -8.28 7.48
CA VAL A 32 -3.39 -8.83 8.84
C VAL A 32 -4.46 -8.05 9.60
N TRP A 33 -4.44 -6.71 9.53
CA TRP A 33 -5.44 -5.87 10.20
C TRP A 33 -6.83 -5.97 9.58
N LEU A 34 -6.94 -6.17 8.27
CA LEU A 34 -8.20 -6.43 7.60
C LEU A 34 -8.83 -7.73 8.15
N LEU A 35 -8.04 -8.80 8.23
CA LEU A 35 -8.48 -10.07 8.81
C LEU A 35 -8.93 -9.89 10.26
N TYR A 36 -8.12 -9.18 11.07
CA TYR A 36 -8.49 -8.84 12.45
C TYR A 36 -9.83 -8.09 12.53
N GLY A 37 -10.03 -7.08 11.68
CA GLY A 37 -11.27 -6.31 11.61
C GLY A 37 -12.48 -7.17 11.25
N ILE A 38 -12.31 -8.12 10.32
CA ILE A 38 -13.35 -9.09 9.94
C ILE A 38 -13.72 -9.98 11.13
N PHE A 39 -12.73 -10.56 11.81
CA PHE A 39 -12.98 -11.43 12.97
C PHE A 39 -13.69 -10.71 14.12
N HIS A 40 -13.33 -9.44 14.37
CA HIS A 40 -13.93 -8.63 15.44
C HIS A 40 -15.15 -7.84 14.98
N LYS A 41 -15.62 -8.03 13.73
CA LYS A 41 -16.75 -7.32 13.10
C LYS A 41 -16.65 -5.79 13.23
N ASN A 42 -15.43 -5.26 13.19
CA ASN A 42 -15.17 -3.83 13.32
C ASN A 42 -15.14 -3.19 11.92
N ILE A 43 -16.31 -2.70 11.49
CA ILE A 43 -16.53 -2.10 10.16
C ILE A 43 -15.51 -0.97 9.85
N PRO A 44 -15.22 -0.03 10.77
CA PRO A 44 -14.18 0.97 10.56
C PRO A 44 -12.82 0.38 10.20
N ILE A 45 -12.34 -0.61 10.97
CA ILE A 45 -11.03 -1.24 10.72
C ILE A 45 -11.01 -1.94 9.37
N ILE A 46 -12.09 -2.62 9.00
CA ILE A 46 -12.20 -3.32 7.71
C ILE A 46 -12.07 -2.31 6.57
N PHE A 47 -12.88 -1.25 6.59
CA PHE A 47 -12.91 -0.26 5.51
C PHE A 47 -11.58 0.48 5.38
N THR A 48 -10.99 0.92 6.49
CA THR A 48 -9.69 1.61 6.50
C THR A 48 -8.58 0.70 5.97
N ASN A 49 -8.48 -0.55 6.43
CA ASN A 49 -7.41 -1.44 5.99
C ASN A 49 -7.59 -1.90 4.55
N PHE A 50 -8.83 -2.06 4.08
CA PHE A 50 -9.10 -2.33 2.68
C PHE A 50 -8.58 -1.20 1.77
N LEU A 51 -8.83 0.07 2.13
CA LEU A 51 -8.28 1.23 1.42
C LEU A 51 -6.74 1.24 1.43
N TRP A 52 -6.12 0.91 2.57
CA TRP A 52 -4.66 0.81 2.67
C TRP A 52 -4.07 -0.28 1.81
N ILE A 53 -4.71 -1.44 1.71
CA ILE A 53 -4.29 -2.54 0.83
C ILE A 53 -4.28 -2.07 -0.62
N LEU A 54 -5.33 -1.37 -1.08
CA LEU A 54 -5.39 -0.84 -2.43
C LEU A 54 -4.27 0.19 -2.68
N ALA A 55 -4.08 1.14 -1.77
CA ALA A 55 -3.06 2.17 -1.89
C ALA A 55 -1.64 1.58 -1.89
N ASN A 56 -1.31 0.71 -0.94
CA ASN A 56 0.00 0.08 -0.84
C ASN A 56 0.24 -0.87 -2.04
N GLY A 57 -0.79 -1.56 -2.51
CA GLY A 57 -0.74 -2.40 -3.71
C GLY A 57 -0.41 -1.60 -4.96
N MET A 58 -1.03 -0.43 -5.16
CA MET A 58 -0.70 0.47 -6.27
C MET A 58 0.75 0.95 -6.25
N ILE A 59 1.30 1.17 -5.06
CA ILE A 59 2.70 1.58 -4.89
C ILE A 59 3.64 0.41 -5.23
N VAL A 60 3.40 -0.77 -4.66
CA VAL A 60 4.22 -1.97 -4.93
C VAL A 60 4.20 -2.30 -6.42
N MET A 61 3.02 -2.29 -7.05
CA MET A 61 2.90 -2.50 -8.50
C MET A 61 3.63 -1.41 -9.30
N GLY A 62 3.50 -0.14 -8.92
CA GLY A 62 4.19 0.95 -9.60
C GLY A 62 5.72 0.81 -9.54
N ILE A 63 6.27 0.40 -8.40
CA ILE A 63 7.72 0.13 -8.25
C ILE A 63 8.14 -1.07 -9.11
N LEU A 64 7.34 -2.15 -9.17
CA LEU A 64 7.65 -3.31 -10.01
C LEU A 64 7.64 -2.99 -11.51
N VAL A 65 6.81 -2.05 -11.95
CA VAL A 65 6.68 -1.67 -13.36
C VAL A 65 7.76 -0.66 -13.78
N HIS A 66 8.12 0.28 -12.92
CA HIS A 66 9.04 1.39 -13.26
C HIS A 66 10.44 1.23 -12.66
N GLY A 67 10.65 0.28 -11.74
CA GLY A 67 11.92 0.02 -11.07
C GLY A 67 12.84 -0.97 -11.80
N SER A 68 12.53 -1.33 -13.05
CA SER A 68 13.33 -2.17 -13.96
C SER A 68 13.92 -1.35 -15.09
#